data_AF-A0A5C0CJJ5-F1
#
_entry.id   AF-A0A5C0CJJ5-F1
#
_cell.length_a   1.000
_cell.length_b   1.000
_cell.length_c   1.000
_cell.angle_alpha   90.00
_cell.angle_beta   90.00
_cell.angle_gamma   90.00
#
_symmetry.space_group_name_H-M   'P 1'
#
loop_
_entity.id
_entity.type
_entity.pdbx_description
1 polymer ?
#
loop_
_entity_poly.entity_id
_entity_poly.type
_entity_poly.pdbx_seq_one_letter_code
_entity_poly.pdbx_strand_id
1 'polypeptide(L)'
;MNFMLTLFTNILLALLLVTIAFWLPHMNIYAEKSSPYECGFDPMGSARLPFSMKFFLVAITFLLFDLEIALLLPLPWASQTNKLLIMLSMALVLILLLIISLAYEWVQKGLEWSE
;
A
#
# COMPACT_ATOMS: atom_id res chain seq x y z
N MET A 1 21.41 -15.88 11.24
CA MET A 1 22.56 -15.14 10.65
C MET A 1 22.37 -14.88 9.16
N ASN A 2 22.12 -15.91 8.35
CA ASN A 2 22.05 -15.79 6.87
C ASN A 2 21.00 -14.78 6.38
N PHE A 3 19.79 -14.78 6.96
CA PHE A 3 18.75 -13.80 6.60
C PHE A 3 19.16 -12.35 6.92
N MET A 4 19.77 -12.13 8.09
CA MET A 4 20.28 -10.81 8.48
C MET A 4 21.43 -10.38 7.57
N LEU A 5 22.30 -11.31 7.17
CA LEU A 5 23.35 -11.04 6.18
C LEU A 5 22.76 -10.64 4.83
N THR A 6 21.72 -11.35 4.33
CA THR A 6 21.08 -10.99 3.06
C THR A 6 20.38 -9.63 3.10
N LEU A 7 19.74 -9.27 4.20
CA LEU A 7 19.14 -7.95 4.36
C LEU A 7 20.22 -6.87 4.37
N PHE A 8 21.31 -7.11 5.11
CA PHE A 8 22.43 -6.19 5.18
C PHE A 8 23.09 -5.97 3.81
N THR A 9 23.32 -7.04 3.04
CA THR A 9 23.88 -6.92 1.69
C THR A 9 22.97 -6.14 0.76
N ASN A 10 21.65 -6.33 0.84
CA ASN A 10 20.68 -5.61 0.00
C ASN A 10 20.66 -4.11 0.32
N ILE A 11 20.66 -3.76 1.61
CA ILE A 11 20.68 -2.37 2.06
C ILE A 11 21.99 -1.70 1.63
N LEU A 12 23.13 -2.39 1.81
CA LEU A 12 24.44 -1.85 1.44
C LEU A 12 24.55 -1.65 -0.07
N LEU A 13 24.07 -2.60 -0.87
CA LEU A 13 24.03 -2.48 -2.33
C LEU A 13 23.15 -1.29 -2.77
N ALA A 14 21.96 -1.13 -2.19
CA ALA A 14 21.08 0.00 -2.49
C ALA A 14 21.75 1.34 -2.14
N LEU A 15 22.37 1.44 -0.97
CA LEU A 15 23.10 2.64 -0.55
C LEU A 15 24.27 2.94 -1.50
N LEU A 16 25.03 1.93 -1.90
CA LEU A 16 26.16 2.07 -2.82
C LEU A 16 25.71 2.54 -4.20
N LEU A 17 24.60 2.04 -4.71
CA LEU A 17 24.04 2.51 -5.98
C LEU A 17 23.56 3.96 -5.89
N VAL A 18 22.93 4.33 -4.77
CA VAL A 18 22.50 5.71 -4.51
C VAL A 18 23.72 6.65 -4.41
N THR A 19 24.79 6.26 -3.70
CA THR A 19 25.99 7.11 -3.61
C THR A 19 26.67 7.28 -4.96
N ILE A 20 26.80 6.22 -5.76
CA ILE A 20 27.33 6.33 -7.12
C ILE A 20 26.43 7.25 -7.97
N ALA A 21 25.11 7.11 -7.89
CA ALA A 21 24.18 7.94 -8.66
C ALA A 21 24.27 9.43 -8.32
N PHE A 22 24.55 9.79 -7.06
CA PHE A 22 24.71 11.19 -6.66
C PHE A 22 26.11 11.76 -6.92
N TRP A 23 27.16 10.93 -6.84
CA TRP A 23 28.55 11.40 -6.87
C TRP A 23 29.23 11.28 -8.23
N LEU A 24 28.79 10.34 -9.09
CA LEU A 24 29.36 10.14 -10.42
C LEU A 24 29.00 11.26 -11.43
N PRO A 25 27.76 11.79 -11.46
CA PRO A 25 27.39 12.82 -12.43
C PRO A 25 28.01 14.18 -12.09
N HIS A 26 28.38 14.94 -13.13
CA HIS A 26 28.77 16.34 -12.95
C HIS A 26 27.50 17.21 -12.81
N MET A 27 27.25 17.71 -11.60
CA MET A 27 26.06 18.49 -11.29
C MET A 27 26.32 19.99 -11.46
N ASN A 28 25.70 20.62 -12.46
CA ASN A 28 25.65 22.07 -12.59
C ASN A 28 24.24 22.56 -12.20
N ILE A 29 24.14 23.17 -11.02
CA ILE A 29 22.89 23.60 -10.38
C ILE A 29 22.68 25.09 -10.64
N TYR A 30 21.59 25.44 -11.30
CA TYR A 30 21.12 26.83 -11.47
C TYR A 30 19.60 26.86 -11.35
N ALA A 31 19.02 28.05 -11.11
CA ALA A 31 17.63 28.23 -10.72
C ALA A 31 16.62 27.45 -11.60
N GLU A 32 16.75 27.51 -12.93
CA GLU A 32 15.86 26.84 -13.88
C GLU A 32 16.01 25.30 -13.91
N LYS A 33 17.16 24.75 -13.52
CA LYS A 33 17.31 23.29 -13.36
C LYS A 33 16.72 22.78 -12.05
N SER A 34 16.56 23.67 -11.08
CA SER A 34 15.96 23.38 -9.77
C SER A 34 14.47 23.73 -9.68
N SER A 35 13.91 24.40 -10.69
CA SER A 35 12.49 24.74 -10.75
C SER A 35 11.65 23.49 -11.10
N PRO A 36 10.39 23.42 -10.65
CA PRO A 36 9.49 22.32 -10.98
C PRO A 36 9.19 22.29 -12.48
N TYR A 37 9.14 21.09 -13.05
CA TYR A 37 8.82 20.91 -14.47
C TYR A 37 7.31 20.82 -14.70
N GLU A 38 6.73 21.80 -15.40
CA GLU A 38 5.32 21.78 -15.85
C GLU A 38 5.26 21.89 -17.39
N CYS A 39 5.78 20.85 -18.07
CA CYS A 39 5.77 20.75 -19.53
C CYS A 39 6.45 21.92 -20.28
N GLY A 40 7.44 22.55 -19.65
CA GLY A 40 8.16 23.71 -20.18
C GLY A 40 7.51 25.07 -19.88
N PHE A 41 6.46 25.10 -19.06
CA PHE A 41 5.81 26.31 -18.56
C PHE A 41 6.10 26.54 -17.08
N ASP A 42 5.94 27.80 -16.65
CA ASP A 42 5.95 28.15 -15.24
C ASP A 42 4.72 27.54 -14.56
N PRO A 43 4.87 27.02 -13.33
CA PRO A 43 3.78 26.32 -12.67
C PRO A 43 2.62 27.28 -12.37
N MET A 44 1.41 26.87 -12.76
CA MET A 44 0.20 27.68 -12.58
C MET A 44 -0.23 27.79 -11.10
N GLY A 45 0.35 26.98 -10.22
CA GLY A 45 0.10 26.99 -8.78
C GLY A 45 0.93 25.94 -8.06
N SER A 46 0.56 25.64 -6.82
CA SER A 46 1.21 24.57 -6.07
C SER A 46 0.72 23.19 -6.54
N ALA A 47 1.63 22.22 -6.67
CA ALA A 47 1.30 20.81 -6.90
C ALA A 47 0.49 20.15 -5.75
N ARG A 48 0.34 20.85 -4.61
CA ARG A 48 -0.50 20.41 -3.50
C ARG A 48 -1.97 20.74 -3.79
N LEU A 49 -2.59 19.88 -4.57
CA LEU A 49 -4.01 19.97 -4.90
C LEU A 49 -4.87 19.41 -3.76
N PRO A 50 -6.13 19.89 -3.61
CA PRO A 50 -7.09 19.27 -2.71
C PRO A 50 -7.28 17.80 -3.10
N PHE A 51 -7.13 16.92 -2.11
CA PHE A 51 -7.18 15.47 -2.33
C PHE A 51 -8.62 15.01 -2.56
N SER A 52 -8.81 14.05 -3.48
CA SER A 52 -10.14 13.51 -3.73
C SER A 52 -10.60 12.64 -2.55
N MET A 53 -11.81 12.87 -2.05
CA MET A 53 -12.40 12.07 -0.97
C MET A 53 -12.61 10.59 -1.37
N LYS A 54 -12.69 10.29 -2.67
CA LYS A 54 -12.83 8.91 -3.17
C LYS A 54 -11.60 8.07 -2.87
N PHE A 55 -10.39 8.58 -3.14
CA PHE A 55 -9.15 7.88 -2.78
C PHE A 55 -9.02 7.69 -1.26
N PHE A 56 -9.56 8.62 -0.47
CA PHE A 56 -9.58 8.49 0.99
C PHE A 56 -10.49 7.34 1.45
N LEU A 57 -11.68 7.20 0.86
CA LEU A 57 -12.60 6.09 1.14
C LEU A 57 -11.96 4.74 0.83
N VAL A 58 -11.31 4.62 -0.34
CA VAL A 58 -10.57 3.40 -0.72
C VAL A 58 -9.45 3.07 0.27
N ALA A 59 -8.74 4.07 0.79
CA ALA A 59 -7.69 3.84 1.78
C ALA A 59 -8.25 3.30 3.11
N ILE A 60 -9.41 3.78 3.54
CA ILE A 60 -10.08 3.27 4.75
C ILE A 60 -10.56 1.84 4.54
N THR A 61 -11.16 1.54 3.38
CA THR A 61 -11.70 0.20 3.12
C THR A 61 -10.57 -0.82 2.92
N PHE A 62 -9.46 -0.41 2.31
CA PHE A 62 -8.21 -1.18 2.33
C PHE A 62 -7.73 -1.49 3.76
N LEU A 63 -7.71 -0.51 4.66
CA LEU A 63 -7.26 -0.71 6.05
C LEU A 63 -8.17 -1.68 6.83
N LEU A 64 -9.48 -1.61 6.62
CA LEU A 64 -10.42 -2.54 7.24
C LEU A 64 -10.25 -3.96 6.70
N PHE A 65 -10.12 -4.13 5.38
CA PHE A 65 -9.87 -5.45 4.79
C PHE A 65 -8.51 -6.04 5.17
N ASP A 66 -7.47 -5.20 5.35
CA ASP A 66 -6.16 -5.67 5.80
C ASP A 66 -6.24 -6.25 7.24
N LEU A 67 -7.03 -5.63 8.13
CA LEU A 67 -7.32 -6.17 9.45
C LEU A 67 -8.06 -7.52 9.38
N GLU A 68 -9.07 -7.65 8.51
CA GLU A 68 -9.80 -8.90 8.34
C GLU A 68 -8.90 -10.01 7.75
N ILE A 69 -8.02 -9.68 6.80
CA ILE A 69 -7.03 -10.62 6.24
C ILE A 69 -6.03 -11.04 7.32
N ALA A 70 -5.58 -10.13 8.18
CA ALA A 70 -4.72 -10.46 9.31
C ALA A 70 -5.38 -11.46 10.27
N LEU A 71 -6.71 -11.37 10.47
CA LEU A 71 -7.48 -12.35 11.25
C LEU A 71 -7.63 -13.70 10.53
N LEU A 72 -7.63 -13.74 9.19
CA LEU A 72 -7.68 -14.97 8.39
C LEU A 72 -6.31 -15.66 8.26
N LEU A 73 -5.21 -14.92 8.37
CA LEU A 73 -3.84 -15.44 8.22
C LEU A 73 -3.51 -16.69 9.09
N PRO A 74 -3.94 -16.80 10.36
CA PRO A 74 -3.64 -17.98 11.18
C PRO A 74 -4.47 -19.24 10.87
N LEU A 75 -5.37 -19.22 9.88
CA LEU A 75 -6.22 -20.37 9.53
C LEU A 75 -5.45 -21.67 9.23
N PRO A 76 -4.29 -21.67 8.52
CA PRO A 76 -3.53 -22.89 8.29
C PRO A 76 -3.10 -23.57 9.60
N TRP A 77 -2.76 -22.80 10.64
CA TRP A 77 -2.43 -23.36 11.95
C TRP A 77 -3.69 -23.78 12.72
N ALA A 78 -4.76 -22.98 12.65
CA ALA A 78 -6.04 -23.31 13.29
C ALA A 78 -6.67 -24.62 12.73
N SER A 79 -6.36 -24.96 11.48
CA SER A 79 -6.81 -26.21 10.83
C SER A 79 -6.34 -27.48 11.52
N GLN A 80 -5.28 -27.40 12.34
CA GLN A 80 -4.70 -28.54 13.06
C GLN A 80 -5.37 -28.79 14.42
N THR A 81 -6.41 -28.04 14.78
CA THR A 81 -7.08 -28.18 16.08
C THR A 81 -8.03 -29.37 16.12
N ASN A 82 -8.20 -29.97 17.31
CA ASN A 82 -9.15 -31.08 17.51
C ASN A 82 -10.63 -30.65 17.35
N LYS A 83 -10.92 -29.34 17.35
CA LYS A 83 -12.27 -28.76 17.27
C LYS A 83 -12.55 -28.20 15.87
N LEU A 84 -12.38 -29.03 14.84
CA LEU A 84 -12.53 -28.64 13.42
C LEU A 84 -13.87 -27.96 13.11
N LEU A 85 -14.97 -28.44 13.69
CA LEU A 85 -16.30 -27.88 13.42
C LEU A 85 -16.44 -26.43 13.90
N ILE A 86 -15.82 -26.08 15.03
CA ILE A 86 -15.82 -24.70 15.57
C ILE A 86 -14.88 -23.81 14.76
N MET A 87 -13.71 -24.33 14.39
CA MET A 87 -12.76 -23.57 13.56
C MET A 87 -13.36 -23.26 12.18
N LEU A 88 -13.97 -24.25 11.53
CA LEU A 88 -14.62 -24.07 10.23
C LEU A 88 -15.80 -23.09 10.32
N SER A 89 -16.65 -23.21 11.35
CA SER A 89 -17.78 -22.29 11.49
C SER A 89 -17.33 -20.84 11.71
N MET A 90 -16.31 -20.62 12.55
CA MET A 90 -15.75 -19.28 12.78
C MET A 90 -15.07 -18.72 11.53
N ALA A 91 -14.32 -19.54 10.79
CA ALA A 91 -13.70 -19.13 9.54
C ALA A 91 -14.74 -18.70 8.49
N LEU A 92 -15.81 -19.49 8.34
CA LEU A 92 -16.91 -19.17 7.42
C LEU A 92 -17.65 -17.89 7.83
N VAL A 93 -17.89 -17.68 9.13
CA VAL A 93 -18.49 -16.44 9.64
C VAL A 93 -17.61 -15.23 9.29
N LEU A 94 -16.29 -15.34 9.45
CA LEU A 94 -15.38 -14.23 9.18
C LEU A 94 -15.30 -13.91 7.68
N ILE A 95 -15.29 -14.93 6.81
CA ILE A 95 -15.36 -14.74 5.36
C ILE A 95 -16.71 -14.14 4.94
N LEU A 96 -17.81 -14.59 5.55
CA LEU A 96 -19.14 -14.01 5.30
C LEU A 96 -19.20 -12.54 5.67
N LEU A 97 -18.62 -12.14 6.80
CA LEU A 97 -18.54 -10.74 7.21
C LEU A 97 -17.79 -9.88 6.18
N LEU A 98 -16.66 -10.38 5.67
CA LEU A 98 -15.90 -9.71 4.61
C LEU A 98 -16.71 -9.55 3.31
N ILE A 99 -17.45 -10.59 2.92
CA ILE A 99 -18.32 -10.51 1.73
C ILE A 99 -19.45 -9.50 1.95
N ILE A 100 -20.04 -9.47 3.15
CA ILE A 100 -21.13 -8.53 3.48
C ILE A 100 -20.62 -7.09 3.52
N SER A 101 -19.45 -6.83 4.09
CA SER A 101 -18.86 -5.48 4.14
C SER A 101 -18.53 -4.97 2.74
N LEU A 102 -17.95 -5.82 1.88
CA LEU A 102 -17.72 -5.48 0.46
C LEU A 102 -19.02 -5.25 -0.31
N ALA A 103 -20.02 -6.12 -0.13
CA ALA A 103 -21.32 -5.96 -0.79
C ALA A 103 -22.01 -4.66 -0.37
N TYR A 104 -21.92 -4.29 0.91
CA TYR A 104 -22.45 -3.03 1.41
C TYR A 104 -21.76 -1.82 0.76
N GLU A 105 -20.43 -1.81 0.70
CA GLU A 105 -19.66 -0.72 0.07
C GLU A 105 -19.99 -0.57 -1.41
N TRP A 106 -20.16 -1.70 -2.11
CA TRP A 106 -20.56 -1.73 -3.51
C TRP A 106 -21.95 -1.13 -3.73
N VAL A 107 -22.94 -1.55 -2.93
CA VAL A 107 -24.33 -1.03 -3.04
C VAL A 107 -24.39 0.46 -2.76
N GLN A 108 -23.56 0.96 -1.84
CA GLN A 108 -23.45 2.39 -1.53
C GLN A 108 -22.66 3.20 -2.57
N LYS A 109 -22.24 2.58 -3.69
CA LYS A 109 -21.48 3.24 -4.76
C LYS A 109 -20.15 3.84 -4.26
N GLY A 110 -19.62 3.36 -3.13
CA GLY A 110 -18.34 3.83 -2.58
C GLY A 110 -17.17 3.53 -3.51
N LEU A 111 -17.31 2.47 -4.32
CA LEU A 111 -16.37 2.03 -5.33
C LEU A 111 -16.69 2.53 -6.75
N GLU A 112 -17.80 3.27 -6.95
CA GLU A 112 -18.13 3.80 -8.29
C GLU A 112 -17.29 5.04 -8.60
N TRP A 113 -16.55 4.94 -9.69
CA TRP A 113 -15.79 6.06 -10.24
C TRP A 113 -16.66 6.72 -11.28
N SER A 114 -17.34 7.80 -10.92
CA SER A 114 -17.77 8.77 -11.93
C SER A 114 -16.52 9.42 -12.51
N GLU A 115 -16.40 9.40 -13.84
CA GLU A 115 -15.57 10.34 -14.58
C GLU A 115 -15.89 11.80 -14.16
#